data_AF-U6EA73-F1
#
_entry.id   AF-U6EA73-F1
#
_cell.length_a   1.000
_cell.length_b   1.000
_cell.length_c   1.000
_cell.angle_alpha   90.00
_cell.angle_beta   90.00
_cell.angle_gamma   90.00
#
_symmetry.space_group_name_H-M   'P 1'
#
loop_
_entity.id
_entity.type
_entity.pdbx_description
1 polymer ?
#
loop_
_entity_poly.entity_id
_entity_poly.type
_entity_poly.pdbx_seq_one_letter_code
_entity_poly.pdbx_strand_id
1 'polypeptide(L)'
;MIGLKSFYQSFYGHIFYRHFRRPTYFEKIKFRIQFTVETPKSLYLHVHRNSGNHPCLFHTYDHGSRGNLKRNSSDKTVFDRVFLDFDVSNPEVKKIKKELTDLRSHGLKHEKSRQDELKGQLQGLIINEKIAEQAIDEAKHFAVKFKKTFGNYPALFFSGCKGCHAYTFFKATEFKNLNLSVSWFAQNLKKAYNQHTLDLSVTQDAQTRLSRIPYSKHQLTDLTVVPFSIEDDYDEIIRKSLHPHVEDFIRVDYQTDFHKHLQKIDLVESYNANVRSVNETTNMVRIDGSKNLKGFYDHRVFFKSILGDPEREYPNKEYVMYKCPFKDHDDRRPSFRVHKKGYYCYGCQKKGNYWQFLKDYNRWGDEKVKEYLFGLRNGRKLLKYSRI
;
A
#
# COMPACT_ATOMS: atom_id res chain seq x y z
N MET A 1 -31.33 2.91 6.60
CA MET A 1 -31.02 1.86 5.59
C MET A 1 -30.96 2.40 4.15
N ILE A 2 -31.83 3.34 3.76
CA ILE A 2 -31.87 3.92 2.40
C ILE A 2 -30.64 4.80 2.12
N GLY A 3 -30.28 5.70 3.06
CA GLY A 3 -29.15 6.64 2.89
C GLY A 3 -27.82 5.97 2.52
N LEU A 4 -27.39 4.93 3.26
CA LEU A 4 -26.08 4.31 3.02
C LEU A 4 -25.99 3.55 1.69
N LYS A 5 -27.09 2.96 1.22
CA LYS A 5 -27.14 2.34 -0.11
C LYS A 5 -27.05 3.39 -1.21
N SER A 6 -27.76 4.51 -1.05
CA SER A 6 -27.68 5.67 -1.95
C SER A 6 -26.26 6.22 -2.01
N PHE A 7 -25.63 6.44 -0.85
CA PHE A 7 -24.23 6.86 -0.76
C PHE A 7 -23.30 5.91 -1.52
N TYR A 8 -23.37 4.59 -1.29
CA TYR A 8 -22.53 3.63 -2.00
C TYR A 8 -22.78 3.60 -3.50
N GLN A 9 -24.03 3.81 -3.93
CA GLN A 9 -24.36 3.94 -5.34
C GLN A 9 -23.69 5.17 -5.97
N SER A 10 -23.76 6.34 -5.32
CA SER A 10 -23.11 7.54 -5.82
C SER A 10 -21.58 7.44 -5.78
N PHE A 11 -21.02 6.83 -4.73
CA PHE A 11 -19.58 6.76 -4.51
C PHE A 11 -18.88 5.70 -5.37
N TYR A 12 -19.49 4.52 -5.53
CA TYR A 12 -18.90 3.39 -6.25
C TYR A 12 -19.57 3.06 -7.59
N GLY A 13 -20.78 3.58 -7.85
CA GLY A 13 -21.60 3.26 -9.02
C GLY A 13 -22.75 2.29 -8.71
N HIS A 14 -23.66 2.15 -9.67
CA HIS A 14 -24.82 1.23 -9.56
C HIS A 14 -24.42 -0.24 -9.58
N ILE A 15 -23.43 -0.56 -10.41
CA ILE A 15 -22.85 -1.89 -10.58
C ILE A 15 -21.34 -1.70 -10.58
N PHE A 16 -20.64 -2.54 -9.84
CA PHE A 16 -19.18 -2.53 -9.80
C PHE A 16 -18.67 -3.93 -9.52
N TYR A 17 -17.46 -4.28 -9.94
CA TYR A 17 -16.86 -5.59 -9.69
C TYR A 17 -15.61 -5.43 -8.84
N ARG A 18 -15.79 -5.54 -7.51
CA ARG A 18 -14.75 -5.26 -6.53
C ARG A 18 -14.69 -6.33 -5.44
N HIS A 19 -13.53 -6.45 -4.80
CA HIS A 19 -13.37 -7.30 -3.63
C HIS A 19 -13.58 -6.51 -2.34
N PHE A 20 -14.53 -6.94 -1.53
CA PHE A 20 -14.60 -6.61 -0.11
C PHE A 20 -13.63 -7.50 0.64
N ARG A 21 -12.82 -6.90 1.52
CA ARG A 21 -11.85 -7.59 2.36
C ARG A 21 -12.07 -7.24 3.82
N ARG A 22 -12.09 -8.30 4.64
CA ARG A 22 -12.07 -8.26 6.09
C ARG A 22 -10.82 -8.96 6.63
N PRO A 23 -9.62 -8.36 6.46
CA PRO A 23 -8.41 -8.96 7.00
C PRO A 23 -8.57 -9.15 8.51
N THR A 24 -7.96 -10.20 9.04
CA THR A 24 -8.06 -10.53 10.46
C THR A 24 -6.68 -10.69 11.07
N TYR A 25 -6.62 -10.49 12.36
CA TYR A 25 -5.45 -10.70 13.20
C TYR A 25 -5.46 -12.09 13.84
N PHE A 26 -6.50 -12.91 13.59
CA PHE A 26 -6.61 -14.24 14.18
C PHE A 26 -5.51 -15.17 13.68
N GLU A 27 -4.89 -15.90 14.61
CA GLU A 27 -3.84 -16.88 14.31
C GLU A 27 -4.37 -18.03 13.45
N LYS A 28 -5.61 -18.46 13.68
CA LYS A 28 -6.27 -19.56 12.95
C LYS A 28 -7.47 -19.01 12.18
N ILE A 29 -7.26 -18.67 10.91
CA ILE A 29 -8.31 -18.18 10.02
C ILE A 29 -9.19 -19.34 9.56
N LYS A 30 -10.37 -19.50 10.18
CA LYS A 30 -11.38 -20.51 9.80
C LYS A 30 -12.50 -19.98 8.92
N PHE A 31 -12.42 -18.73 8.46
CA PHE A 31 -13.49 -18.09 7.70
C PHE A 31 -12.97 -17.31 6.51
N ARG A 32 -13.87 -17.10 5.53
CA ARG A 32 -13.59 -16.33 4.33
C ARG A 32 -13.32 -14.86 4.65
N ILE A 33 -12.19 -14.32 4.18
CA ILE A 33 -11.76 -12.92 4.40
C ILE A 33 -11.96 -12.01 3.19
N GLN A 34 -12.25 -12.56 2.01
CA GLN A 34 -12.45 -11.82 0.76
C GLN A 34 -13.74 -12.23 0.08
N PHE A 35 -14.53 -11.25 -0.36
CA PHE A 35 -15.85 -11.45 -0.98
C PHE A 35 -15.95 -10.62 -2.25
N THR A 36 -16.52 -11.21 -3.30
CA THR A 36 -16.91 -10.48 -4.50
C THR A 36 -18.18 -9.70 -4.21
N VAL A 37 -18.17 -8.40 -4.50
CA VAL A 37 -19.30 -7.50 -4.28
C VAL A 37 -19.61 -6.80 -5.59
N GLU A 38 -20.90 -6.84 -5.96
CA GLU A 38 -21.35 -6.44 -7.29
C GLU A 38 -22.29 -5.21 -7.29
N THR A 39 -22.84 -4.86 -6.12
CA THR A 39 -23.88 -3.84 -5.97
C THR A 39 -23.79 -3.09 -4.63
N PRO A 40 -24.32 -1.86 -4.53
CA PRO A 40 -24.43 -1.12 -3.27
C PRO A 40 -25.13 -1.91 -2.15
N LYS A 41 -26.18 -2.67 -2.49
CA LYS A 41 -26.91 -3.52 -1.53
C LYS A 41 -26.02 -4.63 -0.96
N SER A 42 -25.24 -5.32 -1.80
CA SER A 42 -24.33 -6.36 -1.33
C SER A 42 -23.18 -5.78 -0.50
N LEU A 43 -22.65 -4.61 -0.88
CA LEU A 43 -21.64 -3.90 -0.09
C LEU A 43 -22.15 -3.55 1.30
N TYR A 44 -23.35 -2.97 1.38
CA TYR A 44 -24.02 -2.66 2.64
C TYR A 44 -24.12 -3.87 3.57
N LEU A 45 -24.55 -5.03 3.05
CA LEU A 45 -24.68 -6.25 3.86
C LEU A 45 -23.33 -6.71 4.42
N HIS A 46 -22.26 -6.61 3.63
CA HIS A 46 -20.91 -6.94 4.10
C HIS A 46 -20.42 -5.94 5.15
N VAL A 47 -20.59 -4.64 4.94
CA VAL A 47 -20.20 -3.62 5.93
C VAL A 47 -20.98 -3.81 7.22
N HIS A 48 -22.31 -3.93 7.15
CA HIS A 48 -23.17 -4.08 8.33
C HIS A 48 -22.79 -5.29 9.21
N ARG A 49 -22.39 -6.42 8.61
CA ARG A 49 -22.00 -7.63 9.35
C ARG A 49 -20.59 -7.57 9.95
N ASN A 50 -19.71 -6.69 9.46
CA ASN A 50 -18.28 -6.73 9.80
C ASN A 50 -17.78 -5.45 10.49
N SER A 51 -18.45 -4.33 10.29
CA SER A 51 -18.13 -3.01 10.86
C SER A 51 -17.92 -3.09 12.38
N GLY A 52 -16.84 -2.49 12.89
CA GLY A 52 -16.46 -2.52 14.32
C GLY A 52 -15.78 -3.82 14.79
N ASN A 53 -16.07 -4.94 14.14
CA ASN A 53 -15.44 -6.23 14.46
C ASN A 53 -14.19 -6.51 13.62
N HIS A 54 -14.25 -6.18 12.33
CA HIS A 54 -13.17 -6.38 11.38
C HIS A 54 -12.92 -5.09 10.57
N PRO A 55 -11.68 -4.87 10.09
CA PRO A 55 -11.44 -3.87 9.06
C PRO A 55 -12.36 -4.12 7.87
N CYS A 56 -13.07 -3.09 7.42
CA CYS A 56 -13.94 -3.16 6.24
C CYS A 56 -13.24 -2.44 5.09
N LEU A 57 -12.55 -3.20 4.25
CA LEU A 57 -11.73 -2.69 3.16
C LEU A 57 -12.34 -3.02 1.80
N PHE A 58 -12.12 -2.15 0.82
CA PHE A 58 -12.62 -2.31 -0.54
C PHE A 58 -11.57 -1.89 -1.56
N HIS A 59 -11.50 -2.59 -2.68
CA HIS A 59 -10.65 -2.17 -3.80
C HIS A 59 -11.05 -0.77 -4.24
N THR A 60 -10.07 0.12 -4.37
CA THR A 60 -10.26 1.51 -4.82
C THR A 60 -10.78 1.56 -6.26
N TYR A 61 -10.43 0.58 -7.08
CA TYR A 61 -10.85 0.48 -8.48
C TYR A 61 -11.74 -0.72 -8.77
N ASP A 62 -12.59 -0.53 -9.77
CA ASP A 62 -13.48 -1.56 -10.32
C ASP A 62 -12.72 -2.41 -11.35
N HIS A 63 -12.91 -3.73 -11.37
CA HIS A 63 -12.32 -4.62 -12.37
C HIS A 63 -13.13 -4.66 -13.68
N GLY A 64 -14.23 -3.91 -13.77
CA GLY A 64 -15.08 -3.73 -14.95
C GLY A 64 -15.94 -4.94 -15.30
N SER A 65 -15.55 -6.15 -14.91
CA SER A 65 -16.34 -7.36 -15.06
C SER A 65 -16.05 -8.41 -13.99
N ARG A 66 -17.01 -9.31 -13.78
CA ARG A 66 -16.86 -10.47 -12.91
C ARG A 66 -15.72 -11.40 -13.33
N GLY A 67 -15.50 -11.56 -14.64
CA GLY A 67 -14.44 -12.41 -15.18
C GLY A 67 -13.04 -11.86 -14.90
N ASN A 68 -12.86 -10.55 -14.93
CA ASN A 68 -11.58 -9.91 -14.59
C ASN A 68 -11.32 -9.98 -13.09
N LEU A 69 -12.36 -9.72 -12.29
CA LEU A 69 -12.28 -9.80 -10.83
C LEU A 69 -11.86 -11.19 -10.34
N LYS A 70 -12.32 -12.27 -11.00
CA LYS A 70 -11.92 -13.65 -10.67
C LYS A 70 -10.48 -13.97 -11.07
N ARG A 71 -10.02 -13.42 -12.19
CA ARG A 71 -8.66 -13.65 -12.72
C ARG A 71 -7.61 -12.72 -12.11
N ASN A 72 -8.02 -11.73 -11.30
CA ASN A 72 -7.18 -10.63 -10.84
C ASN A 72 -6.43 -9.95 -12.01
N SER A 73 -7.06 -9.86 -13.18
CA SER A 73 -6.48 -9.16 -14.34
C SER A 73 -6.66 -7.66 -14.16
N SER A 74 -5.54 -6.93 -14.28
CA SER A 74 -5.50 -5.47 -14.22
C SER A 74 -5.93 -4.80 -15.53
N ASP A 75 -5.96 -5.56 -16.63
CA ASP A 75 -6.04 -5.04 -18.01
C ASP A 75 -7.35 -4.30 -18.33
N LYS A 76 -8.37 -4.49 -17.49
CA LYS A 76 -9.70 -3.86 -17.62
C LYS A 76 -10.12 -3.15 -16.34
N THR A 77 -9.15 -2.77 -15.51
CA THR A 77 -9.41 -2.00 -14.30
C THR A 77 -9.86 -0.60 -14.67
N VAL A 78 -10.97 -0.16 -14.10
CA VAL A 78 -11.53 1.17 -14.33
C VAL A 78 -10.89 2.14 -13.33
N PHE A 79 -9.98 2.97 -13.83
CA PHE A 79 -9.34 4.00 -13.03
C PHE A 79 -10.14 5.30 -13.13
N ASP A 80 -10.84 5.63 -12.04
CA ASP A 80 -11.82 6.72 -12.00
C ASP A 80 -11.61 7.67 -10.81
N ARG A 81 -10.56 7.43 -10.03
CA ARG A 81 -10.16 8.23 -8.88
C ARG A 81 -8.69 8.03 -8.54
N VAL A 82 -8.15 8.84 -7.63
CA VAL A 82 -6.93 8.51 -6.88
C VAL A 82 -7.24 8.57 -5.38
N PHE A 83 -6.70 7.62 -4.64
CA PHE A 83 -6.78 7.53 -3.19
C PHE A 83 -5.45 7.95 -2.57
N LEU A 84 -5.50 8.92 -1.66
CA LEU A 84 -4.38 9.36 -0.83
C LEU A 84 -4.73 9.15 0.64
N ASP A 85 -3.73 8.80 1.44
CA ASP A 85 -3.87 8.49 2.87
C ASP A 85 -2.93 9.41 3.66
N PHE A 86 -3.46 10.06 4.68
CA PHE A 86 -2.73 10.94 5.59
C PHE A 86 -2.80 10.32 6.98
N ASP A 87 -1.66 9.86 7.51
CA ASP A 87 -1.60 9.06 8.72
C ASP A 87 -0.48 9.53 9.66
N VAL A 88 -0.82 9.95 10.88
CA VAL A 88 0.14 10.48 11.87
C VAL A 88 0.94 9.36 12.52
N SER A 89 2.26 9.44 12.59
CA SER A 89 3.04 8.46 13.39
C SER A 89 3.01 8.83 14.88
N ASN A 90 2.35 8.01 15.70
CA ASN A 90 2.33 8.18 17.16
C ASN A 90 2.78 6.89 17.87
N PRO A 91 3.86 6.91 18.69
CA PRO A 91 4.40 5.73 19.36
C PRO A 91 3.43 5.06 20.34
N GLU A 92 2.66 5.85 21.08
CA GLU A 92 1.69 5.35 22.06
C GLU A 92 0.54 4.62 21.38
N VAL A 93 -0.02 5.22 20.33
CA VAL A 93 -1.03 4.57 19.48
C VAL A 93 -0.48 3.26 18.90
N LYS A 94 0.78 3.24 18.47
CA LYS A 94 1.41 2.01 17.95
C LYS A 94 1.49 0.92 19.01
N LYS A 95 1.83 1.29 20.26
CA LYS A 95 1.88 0.36 21.40
C LYS A 95 0.49 -0.21 21.70
N ILE A 96 -0.50 0.65 21.90
CA ILE A 96 -1.89 0.24 22.21
C ILE A 96 -2.47 -0.62 21.09
N LYS A 97 -2.30 -0.21 19.82
CA LYS A 97 -2.78 -0.98 18.66
C LYS A 97 -2.14 -2.36 18.57
N LYS A 98 -0.85 -2.49 18.91
CA LYS A 98 -0.15 -3.78 18.91
C LYS A 98 -0.77 -4.69 19.97
N GLU A 99 -0.84 -4.23 21.22
CA GLU A 99 -1.42 -5.02 22.32
C GLU A 99 -2.87 -5.42 22.04
N LEU A 100 -3.71 -4.47 21.58
CA LEU A 100 -5.09 -4.76 21.23
C LEU A 100 -5.21 -5.74 20.05
N THR A 101 -4.30 -5.67 19.08
CA THR A 101 -4.25 -6.62 17.95
C THR A 101 -3.86 -8.01 18.42
N ASP A 102 -2.89 -8.10 19.33
CA ASP A 102 -2.40 -9.35 19.91
C ASP A 102 -3.53 -10.03 20.73
N LEU A 103 -4.21 -9.30 21.62
CA LEU A 103 -5.39 -9.81 22.34
C LEU A 103 -6.50 -10.29 21.39
N ARG A 104 -6.78 -9.49 20.35
CA ARG A 104 -7.80 -9.84 19.36
C ARG A 104 -7.43 -11.06 18.53
N SER A 105 -6.15 -11.42 18.41
CA SER A 105 -5.70 -12.59 17.66
C SER A 105 -6.26 -13.91 18.22
N HIS A 106 -6.55 -13.95 19.53
CA HIS A 106 -7.17 -15.08 20.22
C HIS A 106 -8.71 -15.06 20.18
N GLY A 107 -9.32 -13.95 19.77
CA GLY A 107 -10.76 -13.83 19.56
C GLY A 107 -11.36 -12.49 20.01
N LEU A 108 -12.54 -12.17 19.48
CA LEU A 108 -13.25 -10.92 19.82
C LEU A 108 -13.77 -10.85 21.27
N LYS A 109 -13.85 -12.00 21.95
CA LYS A 109 -14.33 -12.12 23.34
C LYS A 109 -13.19 -12.43 24.32
N HIS A 110 -11.98 -12.70 23.83
CA HIS A 110 -10.85 -13.03 24.68
C HIS A 110 -10.40 -11.77 25.44
N GLU A 111 -10.37 -11.85 26.77
CA GLU A 111 -10.03 -10.71 27.63
C GLU A 111 -10.79 -9.42 27.26
N LYS A 112 -12.10 -9.54 27.02
CA LYS A 112 -12.92 -8.45 26.48
C LYS A 112 -12.78 -7.14 27.27
N SER A 113 -12.73 -7.21 28.60
CA SER A 113 -12.56 -6.02 29.45
C SER A 113 -11.28 -5.24 29.09
N ARG A 114 -10.16 -5.95 28.93
CA ARG A 114 -8.88 -5.36 28.54
C ARG A 114 -8.91 -4.80 27.12
N GLN A 115 -9.57 -5.50 26.19
CA GLN A 115 -9.78 -4.97 24.84
C GLN A 115 -10.57 -3.66 24.85
N ASP A 116 -11.66 -3.61 25.63
CA ASP A 116 -12.52 -2.44 25.74
C ASP A 116 -11.79 -1.27 26.42
N GLU A 117 -10.95 -1.54 27.42
CA GLU A 117 -10.06 -0.54 28.05
C GLU A 117 -9.07 0.06 27.03
N LEU A 118 -8.33 -0.78 26.30
CA LEU A 118 -7.36 -0.31 25.29
C LEU A 118 -8.04 0.44 24.13
N LYS A 119 -9.25 0.00 23.74
CA LYS A 119 -10.08 0.74 22.77
C LYS A 119 -10.45 2.12 23.30
N GLY A 120 -10.87 2.20 24.56
CA GLY A 120 -11.19 3.47 25.24
C GLY A 120 -10.00 4.40 25.32
N GLN A 121 -8.82 3.89 25.69
CA GLN A 121 -7.57 4.66 25.68
C GLN A 121 -7.25 5.18 24.27
N LEU A 122 -7.29 4.31 23.26
CA LEU A 122 -7.01 4.71 21.89
C LEU A 122 -8.00 5.75 21.36
N GLN A 123 -9.28 5.61 21.72
CA GLN A 123 -10.31 6.60 21.38
C GLN A 123 -10.05 7.92 22.12
N GLY A 124 -9.65 7.87 23.39
CA GLY A 124 -9.28 9.04 24.20
C GLY A 124 -8.13 9.85 23.59
N LEU A 125 -7.08 9.19 23.10
CA LEU A 125 -5.99 9.87 22.37
C LEU A 125 -6.53 10.63 21.15
N ILE A 126 -7.48 10.04 20.41
CA ILE A 126 -8.07 10.65 19.23
C ILE A 126 -8.98 11.83 19.59
N ILE A 127 -9.85 11.67 20.58
CA ILE A 127 -10.86 12.67 20.92
C ILE A 127 -10.23 13.81 21.72
N ASN A 128 -9.50 13.49 22.79
CA ASN A 128 -9.06 14.46 23.79
C ASN A 128 -7.70 15.07 23.44
N GLU A 129 -6.76 14.25 22.96
CA GLU A 129 -5.40 14.71 22.61
C GLU A 129 -5.26 15.11 21.13
N LYS A 130 -6.37 15.03 20.38
CA LYS A 130 -6.47 15.46 18.98
C LYS A 130 -5.36 14.93 18.07
N ILE A 131 -4.89 13.69 18.30
CA ILE A 131 -3.73 13.13 17.58
C ILE A 131 -3.89 13.03 16.04
N ALA A 132 -5.12 13.16 15.51
CA ALA A 132 -5.38 13.14 14.07
C ALA A 132 -5.35 14.55 13.44
N GLU A 133 -5.25 15.61 14.24
CA GLU A 133 -5.39 17.01 13.82
C GLU A 133 -4.39 17.36 12.72
N GLN A 134 -3.12 17.04 12.91
CA GLN A 134 -2.09 17.27 11.90
C GLN A 134 -2.43 16.63 10.54
N ALA A 135 -2.94 15.39 10.52
CA ALA A 135 -3.31 14.73 9.26
C ALA A 135 -4.54 15.37 8.62
N ILE A 136 -5.51 15.81 9.43
CA ILE A 136 -6.69 16.51 8.96
C ILE A 136 -6.30 17.86 8.34
N ASP A 137 -5.47 18.64 9.03
CA ASP A 137 -5.03 19.96 8.56
C ASP A 137 -4.18 19.85 7.28
N GLU A 138 -3.28 18.86 7.22
CA GLU A 138 -2.52 18.58 6.01
C GLU A 138 -3.43 18.19 4.84
N ALA A 139 -4.45 17.35 5.07
CA ALA A 139 -5.42 16.99 4.04
C ALA A 139 -6.30 18.17 3.60
N LYS A 140 -6.70 19.05 4.51
CA LYS A 140 -7.41 20.30 4.17
C LYS A 140 -6.53 21.24 3.36
N HIS A 141 -5.27 21.41 3.76
CA HIS A 141 -4.31 22.21 3.01
C HIS A 141 -4.13 21.66 1.60
N PHE A 142 -3.96 20.34 1.48
CA PHE A 142 -3.94 19.65 0.20
C PHE A 142 -5.21 19.94 -0.61
N ALA A 143 -6.39 19.82 -0.01
CA ALA A 143 -7.67 20.04 -0.68
C ALA A 143 -7.79 21.47 -1.25
N VAL A 144 -7.37 22.49 -0.50
CA VAL A 144 -7.34 23.89 -0.96
C VAL A 144 -6.42 24.06 -2.17
N LYS A 145 -5.19 23.53 -2.10
CA LYS A 145 -4.24 23.60 -3.22
C LYS A 145 -4.74 22.81 -4.43
N PHE A 146 -5.32 21.64 -4.20
CA PHE A 146 -5.85 20.78 -5.23
C PHE A 146 -7.00 21.47 -5.98
N LYS A 147 -7.95 22.08 -5.26
CA LYS A 147 -9.04 22.86 -5.88
C LYS A 147 -8.50 24.03 -6.70
N LYS A 148 -7.51 24.78 -6.19
CA LYS A 148 -6.90 25.89 -6.92
C LYS A 148 -6.32 25.44 -8.27
N THR A 149 -5.79 24.22 -8.34
CA THR A 149 -5.14 23.68 -9.55
C THR A 149 -6.10 22.94 -10.47
N PHE A 150 -7.08 22.21 -9.92
CA PHE A 150 -7.90 21.25 -10.66
C PHE A 150 -9.42 21.54 -10.63
N GLY A 151 -9.83 22.65 -10.01
CA GLY A 151 -11.18 23.20 -10.07
C GLY A 151 -12.11 22.79 -8.92
N ASN A 152 -12.02 21.55 -8.42
CA ASN A 152 -12.87 21.04 -7.34
C ASN A 152 -12.04 20.46 -6.17
N TYR A 153 -12.68 20.36 -5.00
CA TYR A 153 -12.08 19.70 -3.84
C TYR A 153 -12.01 18.17 -4.04
N PRO A 154 -11.01 17.49 -3.47
CA PRO A 154 -11.11 16.05 -3.22
C PRO A 154 -12.20 15.77 -2.17
N ALA A 155 -12.80 14.58 -2.21
CA ALA A 155 -13.64 14.12 -1.11
C ALA A 155 -12.76 13.66 0.06
N LEU A 156 -12.93 14.29 1.22
CA LEU A 156 -12.14 13.99 2.42
C LEU A 156 -12.95 13.12 3.39
N PHE A 157 -12.29 12.14 4.02
CA PHE A 157 -12.90 11.25 4.99
C PHE A 157 -12.00 11.05 6.19
N PHE A 158 -12.52 11.23 7.40
CA PHE A 158 -11.82 10.82 8.60
C PHE A 158 -11.69 9.29 8.62
N SER A 159 -10.51 8.75 8.91
CA SER A 159 -10.25 7.30 8.80
C SER A 159 -10.88 6.46 9.91
N GLY A 160 -11.42 7.10 10.95
CA GLY A 160 -11.83 6.47 12.20
C GLY A 160 -10.67 6.19 13.16
N CYS A 161 -9.46 6.72 12.90
CA CYS A 161 -8.29 6.56 13.75
C CYS A 161 -7.43 7.84 13.75
N LYS A 162 -6.14 7.76 13.45
CA LYS A 162 -5.16 8.87 13.56
C LYS A 162 -4.85 9.58 12.22
N GLY A 163 -5.79 9.51 11.30
CA GLY A 163 -5.56 9.91 9.91
C GLY A 163 -6.83 10.15 9.13
N CYS A 164 -6.69 10.48 7.86
CA CYS A 164 -7.79 10.70 6.94
C CYS A 164 -7.44 10.28 5.51
N HIS A 165 -8.46 10.17 4.69
CA HIS A 165 -8.37 9.76 3.30
C HIS A 165 -8.83 10.88 2.39
N ALA A 166 -8.17 11.04 1.25
CA ALA A 166 -8.61 11.92 0.18
C ALA A 166 -8.87 11.13 -1.10
N TYR A 167 -10.03 11.35 -1.71
CA TYR A 167 -10.40 10.79 -3.01
C TYR A 167 -10.54 11.91 -4.04
N THR A 168 -9.74 11.85 -5.09
CA THR A 168 -9.83 12.77 -6.24
C THR A 168 -10.54 12.05 -7.36
N PHE A 169 -11.73 12.48 -7.77
CA PHE A 169 -12.51 11.79 -8.81
C PHE A 169 -12.25 12.39 -10.18
N PHE A 170 -12.32 11.54 -11.20
CA PHE A 170 -12.20 11.94 -12.61
C PHE A 170 -12.95 10.97 -13.52
N LYS A 171 -13.07 11.34 -14.80
CA LYS A 171 -13.62 10.45 -15.82
C LYS A 171 -12.74 9.21 -15.96
N ALA A 172 -13.36 8.03 -15.99
CA ALA A 172 -12.66 6.76 -16.17
C ALA A 172 -11.69 6.83 -17.37
N THR A 173 -10.43 6.48 -17.14
CA THR A 173 -9.38 6.58 -18.16
C THR A 173 -8.31 5.51 -17.99
N GLU A 174 -7.42 5.42 -18.98
CA GLU A 174 -6.33 4.45 -19.04
C GLU A 174 -4.98 5.10 -18.71
N PHE A 175 -4.09 4.28 -18.16
CA PHE A 175 -2.72 4.63 -17.81
C PHE A 175 -1.81 3.48 -18.22
N LYS A 176 -0.61 3.79 -18.73
CA LYS A 176 0.46 2.82 -18.95
C LYS A 176 0.99 2.30 -17.61
N ASN A 177 1.20 3.19 -16.65
CA ASN A 177 1.66 2.86 -15.30
C ASN A 177 1.09 3.84 -14.24
N LEU A 178 -0.14 3.55 -13.79
CA LEU A 178 -0.80 4.35 -12.76
C LEU A 178 0.00 4.41 -11.45
N ASN A 179 0.59 3.29 -11.01
CA ASN A 179 1.34 3.24 -9.74
C ASN A 179 2.50 4.26 -9.77
N LEU A 180 3.26 4.27 -10.86
CA LEU A 180 4.36 5.20 -11.04
C LEU A 180 3.87 6.65 -11.09
N SER A 181 2.80 6.91 -11.82
CA SER A 181 2.22 8.25 -11.96
C SER A 181 1.73 8.83 -10.64
N VAL A 182 0.98 8.03 -9.87
CA VAL A 182 0.44 8.43 -8.57
C VAL A 182 1.55 8.54 -7.52
N SER A 183 2.53 7.62 -7.53
CA SER A 183 3.71 7.70 -6.66
C SER A 183 4.51 8.96 -6.92
N TRP A 184 4.79 9.29 -8.18
CA TRP A 184 5.51 10.49 -8.56
C TRP A 184 4.74 11.74 -8.10
N PHE A 185 3.43 11.80 -8.37
CA PHE A 185 2.58 12.91 -7.94
C PHE A 185 2.63 13.09 -6.41
N ALA A 186 2.42 12.01 -5.66
CA ALA A 186 2.41 12.06 -4.20
C ALA A 186 3.77 12.43 -3.59
N GLN A 187 4.88 11.96 -4.18
CA GLN A 187 6.22 12.34 -3.75
C GLN A 187 6.49 13.83 -3.97
N ASN A 188 6.10 14.37 -5.13
CA ASN A 188 6.27 15.80 -5.41
C ASN A 188 5.35 16.65 -4.54
N LEU A 189 4.12 16.20 -4.31
CA LEU A 189 3.19 16.82 -3.39
C LEU A 189 3.77 16.89 -1.97
N LYS A 190 4.30 15.76 -1.47
CA LYS A 190 4.90 15.65 -0.14
C LYS A 190 6.04 16.66 0.05
N LYS A 191 6.90 16.79 -0.96
CA LYS A 191 8.04 17.72 -0.95
C LYS A 191 7.58 19.18 -1.08
N ALA A 192 6.73 19.49 -2.06
CA ALA A 192 6.35 20.86 -2.39
C ALA A 192 5.52 21.53 -1.29
N TYR A 193 4.68 20.76 -0.59
CA TYR A 193 3.81 21.27 0.47
C TYR A 193 4.24 20.79 1.87
N ASN A 194 5.47 20.29 2.00
CA ASN A 194 6.06 19.80 3.26
C ASN A 194 5.07 18.92 4.06
N GLN A 195 4.43 17.96 3.40
CA GLN A 195 3.41 17.11 4.02
C GLN A 195 4.08 16.02 4.83
N HIS A 196 3.90 16.00 6.14
CA HIS A 196 4.54 15.00 7.00
C HIS A 196 3.72 13.72 7.08
N THR A 197 2.40 13.82 7.05
CA THR A 197 1.45 12.72 7.28
C THR A 197 1.04 11.96 6.03
N LEU A 198 1.23 12.52 4.82
CA LEU A 198 0.95 11.81 3.56
C LEU A 198 1.75 10.49 3.46
N ASP A 199 1.06 9.35 3.46
CA ASP A 199 1.65 8.02 3.38
C ASP A 199 1.92 7.63 1.91
N LEU A 200 3.21 7.64 1.55
CA LEU A 200 3.66 7.28 0.21
C LEU A 200 3.50 5.79 -0.10
N SER A 201 3.43 4.91 0.91
CA SER A 201 3.31 3.47 0.69
C SER A 201 1.99 3.13 -0.03
N VAL A 202 0.93 3.89 0.23
CA VAL A 202 -0.39 3.79 -0.39
C VAL A 202 -0.37 4.06 -1.90
N THR A 203 0.58 4.87 -2.34
CA THR A 203 0.68 5.35 -3.72
C THR A 203 1.53 4.43 -4.60
N GLN A 204 2.42 3.65 -3.97
CA GLN A 204 3.28 2.67 -4.65
C GLN A 204 2.50 1.48 -5.20
N ASP A 205 1.40 1.10 -4.54
CA ASP A 205 0.52 0.00 -4.93
C ASP A 205 -0.89 0.45 -5.35
N ALA A 206 -0.99 1.68 -5.87
CA ALA A 206 -2.26 2.36 -6.15
C ALA A 206 -3.29 1.48 -6.88
N GLN A 207 -2.90 0.77 -7.95
CA GLN A 207 -3.77 -0.10 -8.76
C GLN A 207 -4.48 -1.20 -7.96
N THR A 208 -3.84 -1.73 -6.92
CA THR A 208 -4.40 -2.81 -6.08
C THR A 208 -4.84 -2.32 -4.72
N ARG A 209 -4.79 -1.00 -4.49
CA ARG A 209 -4.96 -0.43 -3.17
C ARG A 209 -6.35 -0.71 -2.62
N LEU A 210 -6.35 -1.06 -1.35
CA LEU A 210 -7.55 -1.16 -0.53
C LEU A 210 -7.72 0.13 0.24
N SER A 211 -8.94 0.65 0.28
CA SER A 211 -9.32 1.74 1.17
C SER A 211 -10.42 1.29 2.12
N ARG A 212 -10.49 1.91 3.30
CA ARG A 212 -11.56 1.65 4.25
C ARG A 212 -12.86 2.22 3.72
N ILE A 213 -13.93 1.45 3.84
CA ILE A 213 -15.23 1.85 3.29
C ILE A 213 -15.81 3.01 4.11
N PRO A 214 -16.25 4.11 3.48
CA PRO A 214 -16.96 5.18 4.18
C PRO A 214 -18.15 4.64 4.99
N TYR A 215 -18.40 5.24 6.15
CA TYR A 215 -19.38 4.84 7.15
C TYR A 215 -19.21 3.44 7.75
N SER A 216 -18.05 2.80 7.56
CA SER A 216 -17.67 1.65 8.39
C SER A 216 -17.00 2.11 9.69
N LYS A 217 -17.23 1.38 10.77
CA LYS A 217 -16.55 1.59 12.05
C LYS A 217 -15.16 0.98 12.02
N HIS A 218 -14.18 1.75 12.49
CA HIS A 218 -12.83 1.28 12.66
C HIS A 218 -12.76 0.29 13.82
N GLN A 219 -12.23 -0.90 13.58
CA GLN A 219 -12.34 -2.06 14.46
C GLN A 219 -11.60 -1.94 15.81
N LEU A 220 -10.71 -0.95 15.95
CA LEU A 220 -9.89 -0.73 17.16
C LEU A 220 -10.31 0.50 17.96
N THR A 221 -11.21 1.32 17.43
CA THR A 221 -11.59 2.62 18.01
C THR A 221 -13.10 2.82 18.04
N ASP A 222 -13.84 2.00 17.28
CA ASP A 222 -15.28 2.06 17.04
C ASP A 222 -15.79 3.40 16.45
N LEU A 223 -14.87 4.32 16.17
CA LEU A 223 -15.10 5.55 15.42
C LEU A 223 -15.45 5.25 13.95
N THR A 224 -16.43 5.97 13.43
CA THR A 224 -16.94 5.79 12.08
C THR A 224 -16.13 6.59 11.07
N VAL A 225 -15.84 6.00 9.90
CA VAL A 225 -15.29 6.74 8.76
C VAL A 225 -16.36 7.70 8.24
N VAL A 226 -16.14 9.00 8.35
CA VAL A 226 -17.15 10.01 7.98
C VAL A 226 -16.54 11.04 7.03
N PRO A 227 -17.33 11.59 6.09
CA PRO A 227 -16.87 12.71 5.28
C PRO A 227 -16.64 13.94 6.15
N PHE A 228 -15.76 14.83 5.71
CA PHE A 228 -15.62 16.16 6.28
C PHE A 228 -15.26 17.21 5.23
N SER A 229 -15.60 18.47 5.52
CA SER A 229 -15.28 19.62 4.68
C SER A 229 -14.02 20.35 5.16
N ILE A 230 -13.51 21.29 4.36
CA ILE A 230 -12.41 22.16 4.80
C ILE A 230 -12.80 23.09 5.95
N GLU A 231 -14.10 23.38 6.10
CA GLU A 231 -14.64 24.28 7.13
C GLU A 231 -14.96 23.55 8.44
N ASP A 232 -15.11 22.21 8.41
CA ASP A 232 -15.42 21.42 9.60
C ASP A 232 -14.22 21.44 10.55
N ASP A 233 -14.35 21.98 11.77
CA ASP A 233 -13.29 21.90 12.77
C ASP A 233 -13.08 20.46 13.28
N TYR A 234 -12.01 20.24 14.06
CA TYR A 234 -11.68 18.92 14.56
C TYR A 234 -12.82 18.27 15.36
N ASP A 235 -13.45 19.05 16.24
CA ASP A 235 -14.45 18.55 17.18
C ASP A 235 -15.74 18.18 16.44
N GLU A 236 -16.11 18.93 15.41
CA GLU A 236 -17.21 18.61 14.49
C GLU A 236 -16.94 17.31 13.73
N ILE A 237 -15.72 17.10 13.22
CA ILE A 237 -15.34 15.85 12.53
C ILE A 237 -15.46 14.65 13.47
N ILE A 238 -14.96 14.78 14.69
CA ILE A 238 -15.05 13.73 15.72
C ILE A 238 -16.51 13.49 16.12
N ARG A 239 -17.31 14.54 16.29
CA ARG A 239 -18.76 14.44 16.58
C ARG A 239 -19.49 13.67 15.50
N LYS A 240 -19.23 13.96 14.21
CA LYS A 240 -19.77 13.19 13.08
C LYS A 240 -19.35 11.72 13.16
N SER A 241 -18.12 11.43 13.57
CA SER A 241 -17.61 10.05 13.69
C SER A 241 -18.29 9.23 14.80
N LEU A 242 -18.60 9.88 15.93
CA LEU A 242 -19.32 9.30 17.07
C LEU A 242 -20.81 9.10 16.78
N HIS A 243 -21.42 10.08 16.10
CA HIS A 243 -22.84 10.11 15.78
C HIS A 243 -23.04 10.25 14.27
N PRO A 244 -22.72 9.21 13.48
CA PRO A 244 -22.70 9.30 12.03
C PRO A 244 -24.11 9.50 11.48
N HIS A 245 -24.27 10.59 10.74
CA HIS A 245 -25.36 10.77 9.80
C HIS A 245 -24.84 10.51 8.38
N VAL A 246 -25.63 9.80 7.56
CA VAL A 246 -25.24 9.54 6.18
C VAL A 246 -25.66 10.74 5.35
N GLU A 247 -24.68 11.57 4.98
CA GLU A 247 -24.86 12.69 4.07
C GLU A 247 -25.05 12.18 2.63
N ASP A 248 -25.81 12.94 1.84
CA ASP A 248 -25.90 12.72 0.40
C ASP A 248 -24.53 12.97 -0.25
N PHE A 249 -24.18 12.12 -1.21
CA PHE A 249 -22.91 12.24 -1.92
C PHE A 249 -23.17 12.41 -3.40
N ILE A 250 -22.77 13.55 -3.93
CA ILE A 250 -22.87 13.86 -5.35
C ILE A 250 -21.46 13.81 -5.93
N ARG A 251 -21.16 12.74 -6.67
CA ARG A 251 -19.80 12.49 -7.18
C ARG A 251 -19.30 13.61 -8.12
N VAL A 252 -20.19 14.25 -8.86
CA VAL A 252 -19.82 15.30 -9.83
C VAL A 252 -19.19 16.51 -9.14
N ASP A 253 -19.56 16.80 -7.89
CA ASP A 253 -19.01 17.91 -7.09
C ASP A 253 -17.52 17.74 -6.77
N TYR A 254 -17.02 16.50 -6.85
CA TYR A 254 -15.62 16.14 -6.60
C TYR A 254 -14.87 15.73 -7.87
N GLN A 255 -15.53 15.78 -9.03
CA GLN A 255 -14.95 15.33 -10.29
C GLN A 255 -14.06 16.43 -10.90
N THR A 256 -12.87 16.05 -11.36
CA THR A 256 -11.89 16.97 -11.94
C THR A 256 -11.24 16.42 -13.21
N ASP A 257 -10.51 17.30 -13.89
CA ASP A 257 -9.61 16.93 -15.00
C ASP A 257 -8.22 16.49 -14.54
N PHE A 258 -8.04 16.17 -13.25
CA PHE A 258 -6.77 15.75 -12.66
C PHE A 258 -6.11 14.57 -13.42
N HIS A 259 -6.92 13.67 -13.98
CA HIS A 259 -6.43 12.58 -14.82
C HIS A 259 -5.57 13.05 -16.00
N LYS A 260 -5.85 14.21 -16.61
CA LYS A 260 -5.03 14.77 -17.70
C LYS A 260 -3.62 15.10 -17.23
N HIS A 261 -3.48 15.58 -15.98
CA HIS A 261 -2.17 15.83 -15.38
C HIS A 261 -1.45 14.53 -15.07
N LEU A 262 -2.14 13.55 -14.49
CA LEU A 262 -1.57 12.21 -14.24
C LEU A 262 -1.13 11.52 -15.54
N GLN A 263 -1.86 11.65 -16.64
CA GLN A 263 -1.47 11.07 -17.93
C GLN A 263 -0.22 11.72 -18.54
N LYS A 264 -0.01 13.02 -18.30
CA LYS A 264 1.26 13.68 -18.67
C LYS A 264 2.42 13.10 -17.87
N ILE A 265 2.25 12.91 -16.57
CA ILE A 265 3.25 12.25 -15.71
C ILE A 265 3.49 10.82 -16.20
N ASP A 266 2.42 10.07 -16.48
CA ASP A 266 2.46 8.69 -16.94
C ASP A 266 3.29 8.51 -18.21
N LEU A 267 3.11 9.42 -19.17
CA LEU A 267 3.87 9.41 -20.42
C LEU A 267 5.37 9.61 -20.16
N VAL A 268 5.72 10.62 -19.37
CA VAL A 268 7.11 10.98 -19.06
C VAL A 268 7.78 9.90 -18.22
N GLU A 269 7.14 9.46 -17.14
CA GLU A 269 7.72 8.50 -16.21
C GLU A 269 7.77 7.09 -16.78
N SER A 270 6.82 6.70 -17.63
CA SER A 270 6.92 5.44 -18.39
C SER A 270 8.09 5.47 -19.37
N TYR A 271 8.32 6.60 -20.06
CA TYR A 271 9.50 6.77 -20.91
C TYR A 271 10.79 6.71 -20.09
N ASN A 272 10.88 7.44 -18.98
CA ASN A 272 12.04 7.43 -18.09
C ASN A 272 12.32 6.04 -17.52
N ALA A 273 11.29 5.29 -17.14
CA ALA A 273 11.42 3.91 -16.67
C ALA A 273 11.95 2.98 -17.78
N ASN A 274 11.51 3.17 -19.02
CA ASN A 274 12.02 2.43 -20.17
C ASN A 274 13.47 2.81 -20.50
N VAL A 275 13.84 4.08 -20.42
CA VAL A 275 15.25 4.50 -20.61
C VAL A 275 16.15 3.92 -19.52
N ARG A 276 15.69 3.95 -18.25
CA ARG A 276 16.42 3.31 -17.15
C ARG A 276 16.58 1.81 -17.37
N SER A 277 15.52 1.12 -17.78
CA SER A 277 15.59 -0.32 -18.05
C SER A 277 16.46 -0.63 -19.26
N VAL A 278 16.41 0.16 -20.33
CA VAL A 278 17.32 0.02 -21.49
C VAL A 278 18.76 0.27 -21.07
N ASN A 279 19.07 1.30 -20.27
CA ASN A 279 20.42 1.54 -19.77
C ASN A 279 20.91 0.43 -18.84
N GLU A 280 20.03 -0.12 -17.99
CA GLU A 280 20.29 -1.33 -17.21
C GLU A 280 20.57 -2.53 -18.14
N THR A 281 19.82 -2.68 -19.24
CA THR A 281 19.97 -3.78 -20.20
C THR A 281 21.20 -3.61 -21.10
N THR A 282 21.58 -2.37 -21.43
CA THR A 282 22.78 -2.03 -22.23
C THR A 282 24.04 -2.21 -21.39
N ASN A 283 23.96 -1.96 -20.08
CA ASN A 283 24.96 -2.43 -19.12
C ASN A 283 24.96 -3.97 -18.95
N MET A 284 23.96 -4.68 -19.49
CA MET A 284 23.83 -6.15 -19.42
C MET A 284 24.08 -6.90 -20.75
N VAL A 285 24.50 -6.26 -21.84
CA VAL A 285 24.89 -6.93 -23.10
C VAL A 285 26.18 -6.30 -23.63
N ARG A 286 27.36 -6.93 -23.64
CA ARG A 286 27.71 -8.25 -24.18
C ARG A 286 28.60 -9.07 -23.24
N ILE A 287 28.16 -10.28 -22.89
CA ILE A 287 29.08 -11.41 -22.63
C ILE A 287 28.82 -12.44 -23.72
N ASP A 288 29.03 -12.03 -24.97
CA ASP A 288 29.37 -12.98 -26.03
C ASP A 288 30.88 -13.23 -25.90
N GLY A 289 31.20 -14.33 -25.25
CA GLY A 289 32.59 -14.68 -24.92
C GLY A 289 32.74 -15.63 -23.73
N SER A 290 31.66 -16.07 -23.07
CA SER A 290 31.78 -17.07 -22.02
C SER A 290 31.84 -18.49 -22.59
N LYS A 291 33.00 -18.86 -23.16
CA LYS A 291 33.42 -20.25 -23.05
C LYS A 291 33.58 -20.55 -21.55
N ASN A 292 32.67 -21.36 -21.02
CA ASN A 292 32.80 -22.12 -19.77
C ASN A 292 32.94 -21.33 -18.45
N LEU A 293 31.81 -20.84 -17.94
CA LEU A 293 31.58 -20.59 -16.51
C LEU A 293 30.70 -21.70 -15.89
N LYS A 294 31.25 -22.92 -15.76
CA LYS A 294 30.69 -23.95 -14.86
C LYS A 294 30.84 -23.44 -13.42
N GLY A 295 29.75 -23.15 -12.70
CA GLY A 295 29.87 -22.77 -11.29
C GLY A 295 28.59 -22.54 -10.49
N PHE A 296 27.61 -21.77 -10.99
CA PHE A 296 26.41 -21.48 -10.21
C PHE A 296 25.13 -21.64 -11.04
N TYR A 297 24.73 -22.90 -11.25
CA TYR A 297 23.45 -23.22 -11.89
C TYR A 297 22.24 -22.90 -10.99
N ASP A 298 22.48 -22.76 -9.68
CA ASP A 298 21.44 -22.44 -8.69
C ASP A 298 21.88 -21.27 -7.81
N HIS A 299 21.32 -20.10 -8.09
CA HIS A 299 21.57 -18.90 -7.31
C HIS A 299 21.18 -19.08 -5.84
N ARG A 300 20.23 -19.95 -5.48
CA ARG A 300 19.86 -20.16 -4.06
C ARG A 300 21.08 -20.55 -3.21
N VAL A 301 22.00 -21.34 -3.77
CA VAL A 301 23.26 -21.73 -3.10
C VAL A 301 24.19 -20.52 -2.95
N PHE A 302 24.34 -19.71 -3.99
CA PHE A 302 25.15 -18.49 -3.95
C PHE A 302 24.64 -17.47 -2.93
N PHE A 303 23.34 -17.21 -2.91
CA PHE A 303 22.77 -16.24 -1.96
C PHE A 303 22.84 -16.77 -0.53
N LYS A 304 22.70 -18.08 -0.32
CA LYS A 304 22.86 -18.72 1.00
C LYS A 304 24.28 -18.55 1.56
N SER A 305 25.32 -18.61 0.71
CA SER A 305 26.70 -18.44 1.18
C SER A 305 27.03 -17.01 1.64
N ILE A 306 26.26 -16.02 1.18
CA ILE A 306 26.45 -14.60 1.54
C ILE A 306 25.48 -14.18 2.66
N LEU A 307 24.21 -14.57 2.55
CA LEU A 307 23.13 -14.12 3.43
C LEU A 307 22.85 -15.06 4.60
N GLY A 308 23.40 -16.28 4.59
CA GLY A 308 23.07 -17.32 5.57
C GLY A 308 21.79 -18.08 5.21
N ASP A 309 21.17 -18.72 6.19
CA ASP A 309 19.93 -19.47 5.98
C ASP A 309 18.74 -18.56 5.64
N PRO A 310 17.87 -18.96 4.70
CA PRO A 310 16.66 -18.22 4.39
C PRO A 310 15.67 -18.23 5.56
N GLU A 311 14.94 -17.13 5.71
CA GLU A 311 13.89 -16.96 6.71
C GLU A 311 12.68 -17.88 6.45
N ARG A 312 12.42 -18.23 5.18
CA ARG A 312 11.42 -19.23 4.81
C ARG A 312 11.86 -20.04 3.60
N GLU A 313 11.75 -21.36 3.73
CA GLU A 313 11.83 -22.31 2.63
C GLU A 313 10.44 -22.92 2.37
N TYR A 314 10.14 -23.18 1.10
CA TYR A 314 8.90 -23.82 0.69
C TYR A 314 9.27 -25.06 -0.12
N PRO A 315 9.15 -26.28 0.44
CA PRO A 315 9.62 -27.52 -0.21
C PRO A 315 9.06 -27.73 -1.62
N ASN A 316 7.83 -27.24 -1.87
CA ASN A 316 7.13 -27.39 -3.13
C ASN A 316 7.29 -26.19 -4.08
N LYS A 317 8.16 -25.22 -3.78
CA LYS A 317 8.36 -24.03 -4.62
C LYS A 317 9.84 -23.85 -4.98
N GLU A 318 10.10 -23.39 -6.19
CA GLU A 318 11.46 -23.18 -6.69
C GLU A 318 12.14 -21.88 -6.18
N TYR A 319 11.79 -21.43 -4.97
CA TYR A 319 12.38 -20.24 -4.35
C TYR A 319 12.45 -20.31 -2.84
N VAL A 320 13.38 -19.52 -2.30
CA VAL A 320 13.53 -19.25 -0.86
C VAL A 320 13.31 -17.76 -0.59
N MET A 321 13.00 -17.40 0.65
CA MET A 321 12.73 -16.01 1.05
C MET A 321 13.71 -15.57 2.14
N TYR A 322 14.27 -14.37 1.97
CA TYR A 322 15.06 -13.65 2.94
C TYR A 322 14.36 -12.33 3.30
N LYS A 323 14.80 -11.69 4.38
CA LYS A 323 14.62 -10.24 4.52
C LYS A 323 15.48 -9.53 3.47
N CYS A 324 15.03 -8.38 3.02
CA CYS A 324 15.78 -7.58 2.08
C CYS A 324 17.15 -7.23 2.67
N PRO A 325 18.26 -7.57 1.96
CA PRO A 325 19.61 -7.32 2.45
C PRO A 325 20.12 -5.93 2.08
N PHE A 326 19.37 -5.15 1.30
CA PHE A 326 19.81 -3.83 0.85
C PHE A 326 19.60 -2.76 1.92
N LYS A 327 20.65 -1.97 2.20
CA LYS A 327 20.66 -0.94 3.26
C LYS A 327 19.61 0.16 3.06
N ASP A 328 19.08 0.34 1.85
CA ASP A 328 18.04 1.31 1.51
C ASP A 328 16.60 0.78 1.70
N HIS A 329 16.44 -0.41 2.29
CA HIS A 329 15.15 -1.00 2.57
C HIS A 329 15.12 -1.70 3.94
N ASP A 330 14.48 -1.07 4.93
CA ASP A 330 14.24 -1.66 6.26
C ASP A 330 13.10 -2.70 6.18
N ASP A 331 13.46 -3.96 5.96
CA ASP A 331 12.52 -5.04 5.71
C ASP A 331 12.18 -5.83 6.98
N ARG A 332 11.00 -5.54 7.55
CA ARG A 332 10.50 -6.21 8.77
C ARG A 332 9.92 -7.60 8.52
N ARG A 333 9.63 -7.98 7.27
CA ARG A 333 9.07 -9.29 6.90
C ARG A 333 9.78 -9.82 5.65
N PRO A 334 10.07 -11.12 5.51
CA PRO A 334 10.81 -11.62 4.35
C PRO A 334 10.15 -11.21 3.02
N SER A 335 10.75 -10.26 2.30
CA SER A 335 10.28 -9.77 1.01
C SER A 335 11.25 -10.07 -0.14
N PHE A 336 12.44 -10.58 0.17
CA PHE A 336 13.50 -10.86 -0.80
C PHE A 336 13.46 -12.31 -1.26
N ARG A 337 12.93 -12.54 -2.45
CA ARG A 337 12.79 -13.87 -3.03
C ARG A 337 14.03 -14.22 -3.84
N VAL A 338 14.56 -15.42 -3.65
CA VAL A 338 15.65 -15.97 -4.49
C VAL A 338 15.18 -17.25 -5.17
N HIS A 339 15.24 -17.24 -6.49
CA HIS A 339 15.03 -18.38 -7.38
C HIS A 339 16.37 -18.96 -7.85
N LYS A 340 16.33 -20.10 -8.55
CA LYS A 340 17.52 -20.71 -9.20
C LYS A 340 18.28 -19.75 -10.12
N LYS A 341 17.58 -18.80 -10.76
CA LYS A 341 18.16 -17.92 -11.79
C LYS A 341 18.30 -16.44 -11.36
N GLY A 342 17.92 -16.09 -10.14
CA GLY A 342 17.92 -14.68 -9.75
C GLY A 342 17.19 -14.39 -8.47
N TYR A 343 17.08 -13.10 -8.15
CA TYR A 343 16.37 -12.59 -7.00
C TYR A 343 15.37 -11.50 -7.41
N TYR A 344 14.38 -11.31 -6.56
CA TYR A 344 13.41 -10.22 -6.66
C TYR A 344 12.92 -9.84 -5.26
N CYS A 345 13.01 -8.57 -4.90
CA CYS A 345 12.49 -8.04 -3.66
C CYS A 345 11.12 -7.40 -3.87
N TYR A 346 10.09 -7.90 -3.18
CA TYR A 346 8.74 -7.33 -3.23
C TYR A 346 8.63 -5.94 -2.60
N GLY A 347 9.48 -5.63 -1.62
CA GLY A 347 9.45 -4.32 -0.94
C GLY A 347 10.14 -3.23 -1.76
N CYS A 348 11.45 -3.38 -2.02
CA CYS A 348 12.22 -2.36 -2.74
C CYS A 348 12.24 -2.51 -4.27
N GLN A 349 11.58 -3.53 -4.83
CA GLN A 349 11.50 -3.80 -6.28
C GLN A 349 12.83 -4.14 -6.97
N LYS A 350 13.96 -4.16 -6.26
CA LYS A 350 15.25 -4.60 -6.79
C LYS A 350 15.21 -6.05 -7.23
N LYS A 351 15.82 -6.34 -8.38
CA LYS A 351 15.82 -7.65 -9.02
C LYS A 351 17.07 -7.85 -9.86
N GLY A 352 17.46 -9.10 -10.05
CA GLY A 352 18.60 -9.43 -10.90
C GLY A 352 19.17 -10.81 -10.63
N ASN A 353 20.38 -11.04 -11.11
CA ASN A 353 21.16 -12.26 -10.82
C ASN A 353 22.19 -12.00 -9.70
N TYR A 354 23.08 -12.96 -9.45
CA TYR A 354 24.16 -12.81 -8.48
C TYR A 354 25.05 -11.58 -8.76
N TRP A 355 25.26 -11.24 -10.04
CA TRP A 355 26.09 -10.11 -10.44
C TRP A 355 25.47 -8.79 -9.99
N GLN A 356 24.21 -8.56 -10.38
CA GLN A 356 23.48 -7.37 -10.01
C GLN A 356 23.35 -7.26 -8.49
N PHE A 357 23.12 -8.39 -7.80
CA PHE A 357 23.11 -8.43 -6.35
C PHE A 357 24.43 -7.93 -5.73
N LEU A 358 25.59 -8.37 -6.21
CA LEU A 358 26.89 -7.94 -5.65
C LEU A 358 27.12 -6.44 -5.84
N LYS A 359 26.67 -5.87 -6.97
CA LYS A 359 26.70 -4.42 -7.20
C LYS A 359 25.83 -3.69 -6.19
N ASP A 360 24.58 -4.12 -6.04
CA ASP A 360 23.60 -3.42 -5.20
C ASP A 360 23.87 -3.60 -3.70
N TYR A 361 24.36 -4.77 -3.31
CA TYR A 361 24.64 -5.12 -1.92
C TYR A 361 25.93 -4.46 -1.40
N ASN A 362 27.00 -4.45 -2.20
CA ASN A 362 28.31 -3.92 -1.80
C ASN A 362 28.64 -2.54 -2.38
N ARG A 363 27.77 -1.98 -3.24
CA ARG A 363 28.04 -0.76 -4.04
C ARG A 363 29.28 -0.89 -4.91
N TRP A 364 29.49 -2.08 -5.49
CA TRP A 364 30.63 -2.36 -6.35
C TRP A 364 30.38 -1.96 -7.81
N GLY A 365 31.43 -1.47 -8.48
CA GLY A 365 31.50 -1.41 -9.93
C GLY A 365 31.82 -2.77 -10.54
N ASP A 366 31.68 -2.89 -11.86
CA ASP A 366 31.82 -4.18 -12.56
C ASP A 366 33.20 -4.82 -12.42
N GLU A 367 34.28 -4.03 -12.33
CA GLU A 367 35.65 -4.54 -12.12
C GLU A 367 35.80 -5.27 -10.77
N LYS A 368 35.29 -4.67 -9.70
CA LYS A 368 35.32 -5.28 -8.35
C LYS A 368 34.48 -6.55 -8.27
N VAL A 369 33.34 -6.59 -8.97
CA VAL A 369 32.52 -7.81 -9.06
C VAL A 369 33.27 -8.91 -9.83
N LYS A 370 33.97 -8.58 -10.92
CA LYS A 370 34.83 -9.52 -11.65
C LYS A 370 35.91 -10.08 -10.73
N GLU A 371 36.68 -9.22 -10.07
CA GLU A 371 37.76 -9.63 -9.17
C GLU A 371 37.26 -10.58 -8.08
N TYR A 372 36.11 -10.27 -7.46
CA TYR A 372 35.50 -11.10 -6.43
C TYR A 372 35.13 -12.49 -6.97
N LEU A 373 34.47 -12.55 -8.13
CA LEU A 373 34.06 -13.81 -8.75
C LEU A 373 35.25 -14.62 -9.28
N PHE A 374 36.30 -13.97 -9.78
CA PHE A 374 37.56 -14.62 -10.15
C PHE A 374 38.31 -15.17 -8.93
N GLY A 375 38.31 -14.43 -7.81
CA GLY A 375 38.89 -14.87 -6.53
C GLY A 375 38.21 -16.12 -5.97
N LEU A 376 36.87 -16.20 -6.06
CA LEU A 376 36.09 -17.38 -5.67
C LEU A 376 36.39 -18.61 -6.53
N ARG A 377 36.73 -18.44 -7.82
CA ARG A 377 37.09 -19.57 -8.72
C ARG A 377 38.47 -20.16 -8.45
N ASN A 378 39.39 -19.35 -7.93
CA ASN A 378 40.78 -19.75 -7.70
C ASN A 378 41.09 -20.15 -6.25
N GLY A 379 40.06 -20.40 -5.42
CA GLY A 379 40.22 -20.91 -4.05
C GLY A 379 40.92 -19.95 -3.08
N ARG A 380 41.07 -18.66 -3.43
CA ARG A 380 41.60 -17.66 -2.49
C ARG A 380 40.51 -17.32 -1.48
N LYS A 381 40.70 -17.71 -0.21
CA LYS A 381 39.89 -17.22 0.92
C LYS A 381 39.98 -15.69 0.96
N LEU A 382 38.92 -15.01 0.53
CA LEU A 382 38.80 -13.56 0.71
C LEU A 382 38.53 -13.29 2.20
N LEU A 383 39.45 -12.55 2.80
CA LEU A 383 39.37 -12.01 4.15
C LEU A 383 38.00 -11.35 4.37
N LYS A 384 37.42 -11.60 5.56
CA LYS A 384 36.21 -10.94 6.06
C LYS A 384 36.39 -9.43 5.94
N TYR A 385 35.75 -8.80 4.97
CA TYR A 385 35.61 -7.35 4.97
C TYR A 385 34.59 -6.99 6.05
N SER A 386 35.13 -6.47 7.13
CA SER A 386 34.44 -5.96 8.31
C SER A 386 33.38 -4.93 7.92
N ARG A 387 32.25 -5.00 8.62
CA ARG A 387 31.17 -4.00 8.61
C ARG A 387 31.73 -2.60 8.83
N ILE A 388 31.32 -1.66 7.97
CA ILE A 388 31.12 -0.25 8.30
C ILE A 388 29.67 0.09 7.96
#